data_AF-A0A8K0N6D8-F1
#
_entry.id   AF-A0A8K0N6D8-F1
#
_cell.length_a   1.000
_cell.length_b   1.000
_cell.length_c   1.000
_cell.angle_alpha   90.00
_cell.angle_beta   90.00
_cell.angle_gamma   90.00
#
_symmetry.space_group_name_H-M   'P 1'
#
loop_
_entity.id
_entity.type
_entity.pdbx_description
1 polymer ?
#
loop_
_entity_poly.entity_id
_entity_poly.type
_entity_poly.pdbx_seq_one_letter_code
_entity_poly.pdbx_strand_id
1 'polypeptide(L)'
;MRDAMESLSETHNSIKILLNDLEFPVSEWDENWINMYFDDSLKLLDICIALSSELSRLDQSQLLLKYVLYVMDCSGKFPSSKQIKRARAYLHDWMQQLHSRSPKFENCPAILQGLATTLCLAKVKNSAKGKVLMRAFYAVKVETIFVCSVIVAALSGCSEPLIDLHVSESFLWSEVFNDLQADVNEKVRGLLSSEKVVLSKELEAVDTCAKKLYVLSSGVDDLEDIVRHRDDDVNHEEAMTLEKTISQEERERWQKSVSDLADSAKKLADGIDLISEQSRDFFKIVLTGRDTLLCKLRESNVTQEDRVHKSRK
;
A
#
# COMPACT_ATOMS: atom_id res chain seq x y z
N MET A 1 -7.84 -1.78 -4.70
CA MET A 1 -6.91 -0.80 -4.12
C MET A 1 -6.75 0.41 -5.04
N ARG A 2 -6.31 0.23 -6.29
CA ARG A 2 -6.23 1.33 -7.28
C ARG A 2 -7.53 2.14 -7.38
N ASP A 3 -8.64 1.49 -7.75
CA ASP A 3 -9.92 2.18 -7.97
C ASP A 3 -10.45 2.85 -6.68
N ALA A 4 -10.10 2.31 -5.51
CA ALA A 4 -10.45 2.93 -4.22
C ALA A 4 -9.62 4.20 -3.96
N MET A 5 -8.33 4.20 -4.32
CA MET A 5 -7.46 5.38 -4.23
C MET A 5 -7.86 6.45 -5.28
N GLU A 6 -8.31 6.01 -6.45
CA GLU A 6 -8.86 6.87 -7.49
C GLU A 6 -10.15 7.56 -7.02
N SER A 7 -11.12 6.80 -6.50
CA SER A 7 -12.33 7.34 -5.84
C SER A 7 -11.98 8.37 -4.77
N LEU A 8 -11.04 8.02 -3.88
CA LEU A 8 -10.60 8.93 -2.83
C LEU A 8 -9.99 10.22 -3.40
N SER A 9 -9.19 10.12 -4.46
CA SER A 9 -8.60 11.26 -5.15
C SER A 9 -9.65 12.14 -5.83
N GLU A 10 -10.64 11.53 -6.48
CA GLU A 10 -11.78 12.22 -7.10
C GLU A 10 -12.62 12.98 -6.07
N THR A 11 -12.91 12.37 -4.92
CA THR A 11 -13.67 13.02 -3.85
C THR A 11 -12.91 14.22 -3.27
N HIS A 12 -11.60 14.08 -3.01
CA HIS A 12 -10.80 15.21 -2.53
C HIS A 12 -10.68 16.34 -3.56
N ASN A 13 -10.59 16.01 -4.86
CA ASN A 13 -10.66 17.00 -5.93
C ASN A 13 -12.04 17.68 -6.00
N SER A 14 -13.13 16.93 -5.79
CA SER A 14 -14.48 17.47 -5.76
C SER A 14 -14.66 18.47 -4.62
N ILE A 15 -14.04 18.23 -3.46
CA ILE A 15 -14.00 19.22 -2.36
C ILE A 15 -13.21 20.46 -2.75
N LYS A 16 -12.09 20.32 -3.44
CA LYS A 16 -11.32 21.46 -3.93
C LYS A 16 -12.15 22.33 -4.88
N ILE A 17 -12.94 21.71 -5.77
CA ILE A 17 -13.87 22.41 -6.67
C ILE A 17 -14.96 23.11 -5.85
N LEU A 18 -15.63 22.39 -4.95
CA LEU A 18 -16.66 22.94 -4.07
C LEU A 18 -16.16 24.15 -3.26
N LEU A 19 -14.92 24.09 -2.75
CA LEU A 19 -14.29 25.18 -2.01
C LEU A 19 -14.13 26.44 -2.86
N ASN A 20 -13.89 26.29 -4.17
CA ASN A 20 -13.80 27.42 -5.09
C ASN A 20 -15.20 27.95 -5.44
N ASP A 21 -16.14 27.06 -5.77
CA ASP A 21 -17.51 27.41 -6.18
C ASP A 21 -18.30 28.12 -5.07
N LEU A 22 -18.07 27.73 -3.82
CA LEU A 22 -18.74 28.38 -2.70
C LEU A 22 -18.28 29.83 -2.50
N GLU A 23 -17.12 30.23 -3.04
CA GLU A 23 -16.47 31.52 -2.79
C GLU A 23 -16.49 31.91 -1.30
N PHE A 24 -16.45 30.90 -0.42
CA PHE A 24 -16.75 31.10 0.99
C PHE A 24 -15.55 31.79 1.64
N PRO A 25 -15.70 33.03 2.17
CA PRO A 25 -14.56 33.81 2.65
C PRO A 25 -13.88 33.04 3.77
N VAL A 26 -12.58 32.84 3.66
CA VAL A 26 -11.85 32.07 4.69
C VAL A 26 -11.88 32.77 6.06
N SER A 27 -12.13 34.09 6.07
CA SER A 27 -12.40 34.88 7.29
C SER A 27 -13.69 34.49 8.03
N GLU A 28 -14.62 33.78 7.40
CA GLU A 28 -15.85 33.27 8.04
C GLU A 28 -15.68 31.86 8.62
N TRP A 29 -14.49 31.27 8.50
CA TRP A 29 -14.19 29.98 9.07
C TRP A 29 -13.85 30.14 10.55
N ASP A 30 -14.44 29.30 11.38
CA ASP A 30 -14.06 29.23 12.80
C ASP A 30 -12.66 28.59 12.92
N GLU A 31 -11.79 29.22 13.73
CA GLU A 31 -10.40 28.83 13.94
C GLU A 31 -10.25 27.34 14.32
N ASN A 32 -11.22 26.79 15.06
CA ASN A 32 -11.21 25.38 15.44
C ASN A 32 -11.25 24.45 14.22
N TRP A 33 -11.98 24.84 13.17
CA TRP A 33 -12.06 24.05 11.94
C TRP A 33 -10.84 24.17 11.07
N ILE A 34 -10.26 25.37 11.01
CA ILE A 34 -9.00 25.58 10.31
C ILE A 34 -7.93 24.68 10.94
N ASN A 35 -7.86 24.68 12.27
CA ASN A 35 -6.94 23.82 13.02
C ASN A 35 -7.24 22.33 12.81
N MET A 36 -8.51 21.92 12.85
CA MET A 36 -8.91 20.54 12.60
C MET A 36 -8.55 20.07 11.19
N TYR A 37 -8.82 20.87 10.16
CA TYR A 37 -8.45 20.55 8.78
C TYR A 37 -6.94 20.44 8.62
N PHE A 38 -6.16 21.34 9.23
CA PHE A 38 -4.71 21.25 9.17
C PHE A 38 -4.13 20.07 9.95
N ASP A 39 -4.73 19.69 11.07
CA ASP A 39 -4.35 18.49 11.81
C ASP A 39 -4.70 17.22 11.04
N ASP A 40 -5.93 17.12 10.52
CA ASP A 40 -6.39 15.98 9.73
C ASP A 40 -5.59 15.83 8.42
N SER A 41 -5.32 16.92 7.70
CA SER A 41 -4.50 16.88 6.49
C SER A 41 -3.05 16.49 6.77
N LEU A 42 -2.49 16.87 7.93
CA LEU A 42 -1.15 16.45 8.33
C LEU A 42 -1.10 14.93 8.61
N LYS A 43 -2.06 14.43 9.38
CA LYS A 43 -2.23 12.98 9.62
C LYS A 43 -2.40 12.19 8.32
N LEU A 44 -3.15 12.75 7.36
CA LEU A 44 -3.34 12.14 6.05
C LEU A 44 -2.05 12.12 5.22
N LEU A 45 -1.24 13.18 5.28
CA LEU A 45 0.09 13.19 4.66
C LEU A 45 1.02 12.16 5.31
N ASP A 46 0.97 11.98 6.63
CA ASP A 46 1.74 10.95 7.32
C ASP A 46 1.35 9.54 6.86
N ILE A 47 0.05 9.27 6.68
CA ILE A 47 -0.45 8.02 6.10
C ILE A 47 0.09 7.85 4.66
N CYS A 48 0.02 8.89 3.83
CA CYS A 48 0.54 8.83 2.46
C CYS A 48 2.05 8.54 2.41
N ILE A 49 2.82 9.13 3.33
CA ILE A 49 4.27 8.88 3.45
C ILE A 49 4.52 7.44 3.89
N ALA A 50 3.76 6.93 4.86
CA ALA A 50 3.88 5.57 5.33
C ALA A 50 3.52 4.55 4.23
N LEU A 51 2.42 4.78 3.49
CA LEU A 51 2.05 3.98 2.32
C LEU A 51 3.13 4.00 1.25
N SER A 52 3.64 5.18 0.90
CA SER A 52 4.70 5.31 -0.11
C SER A 52 5.99 4.61 0.31
N SER A 53 6.33 4.67 1.60
CA SER A 53 7.48 3.97 2.18
C SER A 53 7.30 2.46 2.10
N GLU A 54 6.09 1.97 2.37
CA GLU A 54 5.78 0.54 2.32
C GLU A 54 5.77 0.00 0.89
N LEU A 55 5.19 0.74 -0.05
CA LEU A 55 5.21 0.39 -1.48
C LEU A 55 6.64 0.40 -2.04
N SER A 56 7.45 1.38 -1.65
CA SER A 56 8.87 1.45 -2.04
C SER A 56 9.67 0.27 -1.49
N ARG A 57 9.36 -0.18 -0.27
CA ARG A 57 9.97 -1.38 0.34
C ARG A 57 9.59 -2.64 -0.44
N LEU A 58 8.31 -2.78 -0.82
CA LEU A 58 7.85 -3.90 -1.63
C LEU A 58 8.49 -3.89 -3.03
N ASP A 59 8.61 -2.72 -3.67
CA ASP A 59 9.32 -2.57 -4.95
C ASP A 59 10.81 -2.97 -4.83
N GLN A 60 11.50 -2.49 -3.79
CA GLN A 60 12.89 -2.88 -3.52
C GLN A 60 13.05 -4.39 -3.31
N SER A 61 12.08 -5.04 -2.67
CA SER A 61 12.10 -6.50 -2.48
C SER A 61 12.12 -7.24 -3.83
N GLN A 62 11.53 -6.67 -4.89
CA GLN A 62 11.51 -7.29 -6.21
C GLN A 62 12.88 -7.37 -6.86
N LEU A 63 13.85 -6.56 -6.43
CA LEU A 63 15.22 -6.66 -6.92
C LEU A 63 15.85 -8.02 -6.57
N LEU A 64 15.50 -8.57 -5.41
CA LEU A 64 15.92 -9.91 -5.00
C LEU A 64 15.33 -10.96 -5.93
N LEU A 65 14.03 -10.85 -6.26
CA LEU A 65 13.37 -11.75 -7.19
C LEU A 65 13.96 -11.66 -8.60
N LYS A 66 14.24 -10.45 -9.11
CA LYS A 66 14.89 -10.25 -10.41
C LYS A 66 16.24 -10.96 -10.47
N TYR A 67 17.02 -10.89 -9.39
CA TYR A 67 18.29 -11.63 -9.28
C TYR A 67 18.07 -13.15 -9.28
N VAL A 68 17.14 -13.65 -8.46
CA VAL A 68 16.81 -15.08 -8.39
C VAL A 68 16.38 -15.61 -9.75
N LEU A 69 15.47 -14.91 -10.44
CA LEU A 69 14.98 -15.28 -11.77
C LEU A 69 16.12 -15.30 -12.80
N TYR A 70 17.01 -14.32 -12.78
CA TYR A 70 18.17 -14.30 -13.66
C TYR A 70 19.13 -15.48 -13.42
N VAL A 71 19.39 -15.81 -12.15
CA VAL A 71 20.33 -16.88 -11.81
C VAL A 71 19.74 -18.27 -11.99
N MET A 72 18.44 -18.43 -11.75
CA MET A 72 17.75 -19.72 -11.82
C MET A 72 17.17 -20.03 -13.21
N ASP A 73 17.28 -19.13 -14.18
CA ASP A 73 16.82 -19.39 -15.54
C ASP A 73 17.63 -20.50 -16.21
N CYS A 74 16.93 -21.54 -16.66
CA CYS A 74 17.50 -22.71 -17.34
C CYS A 74 17.22 -22.69 -18.85
N SER A 75 16.76 -21.57 -19.41
CA SER A 75 16.53 -21.43 -20.86
C SER A 75 17.78 -21.69 -21.71
N GLY A 76 18.97 -21.48 -21.13
CA GLY A 76 20.27 -21.82 -21.71
C GLY A 76 20.95 -22.98 -20.97
N LYS A 77 22.00 -22.66 -20.21
CA LYS A 77 22.74 -23.64 -19.41
C LYS A 77 22.07 -23.84 -18.05
N PHE A 78 22.01 -25.08 -17.54
CA PHE A 78 21.51 -25.31 -16.19
C PHE A 78 22.44 -24.63 -15.15
N PRO A 79 21.90 -23.90 -14.15
CA PRO A 79 22.70 -23.18 -13.18
C PRO A 79 23.55 -24.13 -12.33
N SER A 80 24.77 -23.71 -12.03
CA SER A 80 25.66 -24.48 -11.16
C SER A 80 25.12 -24.53 -9.72
N SER A 81 25.51 -25.54 -8.93
CA SER A 81 25.13 -25.63 -7.50
C SER A 81 25.45 -24.34 -6.72
N LYS A 82 26.62 -23.71 -6.98
CA LYS A 82 26.99 -22.44 -6.33
C LYS A 82 26.01 -21.30 -6.66
N GLN A 83 25.54 -21.24 -7.90
CA GLN A 83 24.54 -20.26 -8.34
C GLN A 83 23.19 -20.53 -7.68
N ILE A 84 22.76 -21.79 -7.63
CA ILE A 84 21.51 -22.21 -6.98
C ILE A 84 21.53 -21.88 -5.48
N LYS A 85 22.62 -22.23 -4.77
CA LYS A 85 22.79 -21.90 -3.34
C LYS A 85 22.71 -20.40 -3.08
N ARG A 86 23.36 -19.60 -3.94
CA ARG A 86 23.31 -18.14 -3.85
C ARG A 86 21.90 -17.60 -4.09
N ALA A 87 21.25 -18.02 -5.18
CA ALA A 87 19.88 -17.59 -5.48
C ALA A 87 18.90 -18.02 -4.39
N ARG A 88 19.07 -19.21 -3.80
CA ARG A 88 18.26 -19.67 -2.65
C ARG A 88 18.41 -18.76 -1.44
N ALA A 89 19.61 -18.27 -1.13
CA ALA A 89 19.83 -17.32 -0.05
C ALA A 89 19.06 -16.00 -0.29
N TYR A 90 19.14 -15.44 -1.50
CA TYR A 90 18.36 -14.24 -1.85
C TYR A 90 16.84 -14.47 -1.83
N LEU A 91 16.39 -15.67 -2.24
CA LEU A 91 14.98 -16.05 -2.18
C LEU A 91 14.48 -16.14 -0.73
N HIS A 92 15.30 -16.73 0.15
CA HIS A 92 15.02 -16.76 1.58
C HIS A 92 14.99 -15.36 2.20
N ASP A 93 15.96 -14.51 1.88
CA ASP A 93 15.98 -13.11 2.34
C ASP A 93 14.74 -12.35 1.87
N TRP A 94 14.28 -12.58 0.63
CA TRP A 94 13.03 -12.03 0.12
C TRP A 94 11.83 -12.49 0.95
N MET A 95 11.74 -13.80 1.23
CA MET A 95 10.67 -14.37 2.07
C MET A 95 10.68 -13.79 3.49
N GLN A 96 11.85 -13.52 4.08
CA GLN A 96 11.95 -12.87 5.38
C GLN A 96 11.52 -11.40 5.34
N GLN A 97 11.97 -10.65 4.33
CA GLN A 97 11.59 -9.26 4.13
C GLN A 97 10.09 -9.09 3.88
N LEU A 98 9.42 -10.11 3.34
CA LEU A 98 7.98 -10.09 3.15
C LEU A 98 7.19 -9.91 4.45
N HIS A 99 7.75 -10.35 5.57
CA HIS A 99 7.08 -10.31 6.88
C HIS A 99 7.48 -9.09 7.71
N SER A 100 8.54 -8.38 7.33
CA SER A 100 8.91 -7.11 7.98
C SER A 100 8.11 -5.95 7.40
N ARG A 101 7.77 -4.97 8.24
CA ARG A 101 7.09 -3.73 7.84
C ARG A 101 7.96 -2.53 8.18
N SER A 102 7.70 -1.41 7.53
CA SER A 102 8.34 -0.17 7.95
C SER A 102 7.72 0.34 9.27
N PRO A 103 8.52 0.87 10.22
CA PRO A 103 7.98 1.41 11.47
C PRO A 103 6.94 2.54 11.27
N LYS A 104 7.07 3.28 10.15
CA LYS A 104 6.09 4.31 9.76
C LYS A 104 4.74 3.70 9.41
N PHE A 105 4.76 2.56 8.72
CA PHE A 105 3.56 1.85 8.32
C PHE A 105 2.87 1.19 9.52
N GLU A 106 3.64 0.65 10.47
CA GLU A 106 3.11 0.11 11.73
C GLU A 106 2.37 1.16 12.57
N ASN A 107 2.68 2.44 12.43
CA ASN A 107 1.99 3.53 13.12
C ASN A 107 0.69 3.98 12.44
N CYS A 108 0.39 3.53 11.21
CA CYS A 108 -0.82 3.94 10.47
C CYS A 108 -2.13 3.67 11.22
N PRO A 109 -2.34 2.52 11.88
CA PRO A 109 -3.56 2.25 12.64
C PRO A 109 -3.82 3.29 13.73
N ALA A 110 -2.78 3.72 14.45
CA ALA A 110 -2.90 4.76 15.47
C ALA A 110 -3.26 6.13 14.87
N ILE A 111 -2.69 6.49 13.71
CA ILE A 111 -3.02 7.73 13.00
C ILE A 111 -4.48 7.70 12.52
N LEU A 112 -4.92 6.58 11.93
CA LEU A 112 -6.30 6.37 11.47
C LEU A 112 -7.29 6.45 12.64
N GLN A 113 -6.99 5.81 13.77
CA GLN A 113 -7.81 5.92 14.98
C GLN A 113 -7.88 7.36 15.49
N GLY A 114 -6.76 8.10 15.40
CA GLY A 114 -6.72 9.52 15.71
C GLY A 114 -7.62 10.37 14.82
N LEU A 115 -7.69 10.06 13.52
CA LEU A 115 -8.61 10.70 12.57
C LEU A 115 -10.08 10.34 12.87
N ALA A 116 -10.36 9.07 13.18
CA ALA A 116 -11.70 8.61 13.52
C ALA A 116 -12.22 9.25 14.82
N THR A 117 -11.34 9.46 15.80
CA THR A 117 -11.71 10.09 17.08
C THR A 117 -12.09 11.57 16.90
N THR A 118 -11.51 12.24 15.92
CA THR A 118 -11.86 13.63 15.57
C THR A 118 -12.98 13.71 14.53
N LEU A 119 -13.64 12.59 14.20
CA LEU A 119 -14.77 12.58 13.27
C LEU A 119 -16.00 13.21 13.94
N CYS A 120 -16.19 14.51 13.74
CA CYS A 120 -17.37 15.21 14.24
C CYS A 120 -17.95 16.16 13.19
N LEU A 121 -19.29 16.23 13.14
CA LEU A 121 -19.97 17.30 12.44
C LEU A 121 -20.04 18.51 13.37
N ALA A 122 -18.95 19.27 13.47
CA ALA A 122 -19.02 20.51 14.25
C ALA A 122 -20.01 21.52 13.62
N LYS A 123 -20.46 22.45 14.45
CA LYS A 123 -21.56 23.36 14.13
C LYS A 123 -20.99 24.65 13.54
N VAL A 124 -21.35 24.98 12.30
CA VAL A 124 -21.06 26.31 11.74
C VAL A 124 -22.15 27.29 12.15
N LYS A 125 -21.76 28.44 12.68
CA LYS A 125 -22.70 29.54 12.98
C LYS A 125 -23.26 30.11 11.67
N ASN A 126 -24.58 30.08 11.52
CA ASN A 126 -25.42 30.88 10.60
C ASN A 126 -24.97 31.08 9.14
N SER A 127 -24.19 30.17 8.53
CA SER A 127 -23.88 30.20 7.09
C SER A 127 -24.42 28.95 6.38
N ALA A 128 -25.29 29.14 5.39
CA ALA A 128 -25.78 28.04 4.55
C ALA A 128 -24.65 27.39 3.74
N LYS A 129 -23.74 28.21 3.18
CA LYS A 129 -22.55 27.74 2.46
C LYS A 129 -21.61 26.95 3.36
N GLY A 130 -21.33 27.47 4.56
CA GLY A 130 -20.50 26.78 5.55
C GLY A 130 -21.08 25.43 5.98
N LYS A 131 -22.41 25.33 6.16
CA LYS A 131 -23.08 24.05 6.47
C LYS A 131 -22.91 23.02 5.36
N VAL A 132 -23.01 23.42 4.09
CA VAL A 132 -22.76 22.53 2.94
C VAL A 132 -21.32 22.03 2.96
N LEU A 133 -20.36 22.94 3.15
CA LEU A 133 -18.95 22.61 3.18
C LEU A 133 -18.60 21.63 4.32
N MET A 134 -19.16 21.80 5.52
CA MET A 134 -18.88 20.87 6.62
C MET A 134 -19.47 19.49 6.42
N ARG A 135 -20.66 19.40 5.82
CA ARG A 135 -21.23 18.10 5.44
C ARG A 135 -20.35 17.40 4.42
N ALA A 136 -19.80 18.15 3.48
CA ALA A 136 -18.90 17.62 2.46
C ALA A 136 -17.56 17.16 3.08
N PHE A 137 -16.92 17.97 3.92
CA PHE A 137 -15.71 17.56 4.65
C PHE A 137 -15.92 16.34 5.54
N TYR A 138 -17.05 16.27 6.23
CA TYR A 138 -17.41 15.10 7.03
C TYR A 138 -17.48 13.83 6.17
N ALA A 139 -18.17 13.88 5.02
CA ALA A 139 -18.27 12.75 4.10
C ALA A 139 -16.89 12.32 3.56
N VAL A 140 -16.05 13.29 3.15
CA VAL A 140 -14.69 13.01 2.67
C VAL A 140 -13.81 12.41 3.74
N LYS A 141 -13.93 12.87 4.99
CA LYS A 141 -13.20 12.30 6.11
C LYS A 141 -13.62 10.86 6.38
N VAL A 142 -14.91 10.55 6.31
CA VAL A 142 -15.44 9.17 6.43
C VAL A 142 -14.86 8.29 5.33
N GLU A 143 -14.95 8.70 4.07
CA GLU A 143 -14.39 7.94 2.95
C GLU A 143 -12.87 7.75 3.09
N THR A 144 -12.16 8.81 3.47
CA THR A 144 -10.70 8.78 3.67
C THR A 144 -10.32 7.74 4.71
N ILE A 145 -10.96 7.77 5.89
CA ILE A 145 -10.64 6.82 6.96
C ILE A 145 -10.97 5.40 6.51
N PHE A 146 -12.13 5.20 5.89
CA PHE A 146 -12.56 3.89 5.39
C PHE A 146 -11.57 3.33 4.36
N VAL A 147 -11.29 4.06 3.28
CA VAL A 147 -10.39 3.62 2.20
C VAL A 147 -8.97 3.40 2.72
N CYS A 148 -8.42 4.34 3.50
CA CYS A 148 -7.08 4.18 4.05
C CYS A 148 -7.00 2.99 5.02
N SER A 149 -8.02 2.76 5.86
CA SER A 149 -8.04 1.60 6.76
C SER A 149 -8.01 0.26 6.02
N VAL A 150 -8.78 0.15 4.93
CA VAL A 150 -8.81 -1.05 4.08
C VAL A 150 -7.47 -1.26 3.38
N ILE A 151 -6.85 -0.20 2.84
CA ILE A 151 -5.54 -0.29 2.18
C ILE A 151 -4.44 -0.67 3.19
N VAL A 152 -4.44 -0.05 4.37
CA VAL A 152 -3.48 -0.37 5.44
C VAL A 152 -3.67 -1.83 5.89
N ALA A 153 -4.91 -2.30 6.08
CA ALA A 153 -5.19 -3.69 6.42
C ALA A 153 -4.73 -4.67 5.33
N ALA A 154 -4.96 -4.33 4.05
CA ALA A 154 -4.55 -5.16 2.92
C ALA A 154 -3.02 -5.25 2.80
N LEU A 155 -2.30 -4.14 3.01
CA LEU A 155 -0.84 -4.08 2.94
C LEU A 155 -0.13 -4.56 4.22
N SER A 156 -0.81 -4.53 5.37
CA SER A 156 -0.29 -5.13 6.60
C SER A 156 -0.47 -6.65 6.59
N GLY A 157 -1.55 -7.15 5.98
CA GLY A 157 -1.98 -8.53 6.12
C GLY A 157 -2.67 -8.79 7.46
N CYS A 158 -3.14 -7.75 8.16
CA CYS A 158 -3.87 -7.86 9.42
C CYS A 158 -5.15 -7.01 9.39
N SER A 159 -6.21 -7.48 10.05
CA SER A 159 -7.50 -6.78 10.08
C SER A 159 -7.59 -5.71 11.17
N GLU A 160 -6.60 -5.62 12.05
CA GLU A 160 -6.50 -4.61 13.12
C GLU A 160 -6.68 -3.15 12.65
N PRO A 161 -6.17 -2.74 11.47
CA PRO A 161 -6.30 -1.35 11.00
C PRO A 161 -7.71 -0.97 10.57
N LEU A 162 -8.63 -1.94 10.38
CA LEU A 162 -10.00 -1.67 9.95
C LEU A 162 -10.76 -0.90 11.03
N ILE A 163 -11.47 0.15 10.62
CA ILE A 163 -12.26 0.99 11.52
C ILE A 163 -13.74 0.87 11.15
N ASP A 164 -14.56 0.52 12.13
CA ASP A 164 -16.02 0.58 12.00
C ASP A 164 -16.48 2.01 12.33
N LEU A 165 -16.68 2.82 11.30
CA LEU A 165 -17.12 4.20 11.46
C LEU A 165 -18.62 4.24 11.75
N HIS A 166 -19.01 5.12 12.67
CA HIS A 166 -20.40 5.41 12.96
C HIS A 166 -20.82 6.70 12.25
N VAL A 167 -21.59 6.57 11.17
CA VAL A 167 -22.16 7.71 10.45
C VAL A 167 -23.52 8.07 11.04
N SER A 168 -23.78 9.36 11.25
CA SER A 168 -25.09 9.81 11.76
C SER A 168 -26.21 9.48 10.76
N GLU A 169 -27.31 8.90 11.26
CA GLU A 169 -28.55 8.63 10.50
C GLU A 169 -29.16 9.89 9.86
N SER A 170 -28.72 11.08 10.27
CA SER A 170 -29.13 12.35 9.65
C SER A 170 -28.64 12.54 8.21
N PHE A 171 -27.68 11.72 7.76
CA PHE A 171 -27.20 11.72 6.39
C PHE A 171 -27.94 10.68 5.54
N LEU A 172 -28.42 11.11 4.37
CA LEU A 172 -29.17 10.23 3.44
C LEU A 172 -28.36 9.03 2.93
N TRP A 173 -27.03 9.13 2.97
CA TRP A 173 -26.12 8.07 2.53
C TRP A 173 -25.68 7.15 3.68
N SER A 174 -26.09 7.42 4.93
CA SER A 174 -25.63 6.69 6.11
C SER A 174 -25.93 5.19 6.07
N GLU A 175 -27.16 4.81 5.72
CA GLU A 175 -27.58 3.41 5.62
C GLU A 175 -26.76 2.66 4.56
N VAL A 176 -26.73 3.18 3.32
CA VAL A 176 -25.98 2.57 2.22
C VAL A 176 -24.49 2.47 2.52
N PHE A 177 -23.92 3.46 3.21
CA PHE A 177 -22.52 3.42 3.64
C PHE A 177 -22.29 2.38 4.74
N ASN A 178 -23.19 2.29 5.73
CA ASN A 178 -23.07 1.30 6.80
C ASN A 178 -23.15 -0.13 6.25
N ASP A 179 -24.03 -0.39 5.28
CA ASP A 179 -24.13 -1.67 4.58
C ASP A 179 -22.84 -1.99 3.80
N LEU A 180 -22.33 -1.01 3.04
CA LEU A 180 -21.07 -1.15 2.30
C LEU A 180 -19.89 -1.42 3.24
N GLN A 181 -19.78 -0.66 4.34
CA GLN A 181 -18.72 -0.83 5.32
C GLN A 181 -18.80 -2.22 5.96
N ALA A 182 -20.00 -2.68 6.32
CA ALA A 182 -20.19 -4.00 6.91
C ALA A 182 -19.75 -5.12 5.95
N ASP A 183 -20.23 -5.11 4.70
CA ASP A 183 -19.87 -6.12 3.70
C ASP A 183 -18.36 -6.14 3.41
N VAL A 184 -17.76 -4.96 3.20
CA VAL A 184 -16.32 -4.84 2.93
C VAL A 184 -15.49 -5.26 4.14
N ASN A 185 -15.81 -4.77 5.35
CA ASN A 185 -15.04 -5.11 6.55
C ASN A 185 -15.17 -6.59 6.90
N GLU A 186 -16.36 -7.19 6.76
CA GLU A 186 -16.56 -8.63 6.95
C GLU A 186 -15.71 -9.42 5.96
N LYS A 187 -15.76 -9.05 4.67
CA LYS A 187 -14.99 -9.73 3.63
C LYS A 187 -13.49 -9.60 3.85
N VAL A 188 -12.99 -8.42 4.20
CA VAL A 188 -11.56 -8.21 4.47
C VAL A 188 -11.14 -8.97 5.72
N ARG A 189 -11.94 -8.95 6.80
CA ARG A 189 -11.67 -9.77 8.00
C ARG A 189 -11.63 -11.26 7.66
N GLY A 190 -12.60 -11.77 6.90
CA GLY A 190 -12.62 -13.16 6.48
C GLY A 190 -11.40 -13.56 5.64
N LEU A 191 -10.95 -12.67 4.74
CA LEU A 191 -9.73 -12.89 3.95
C LEU A 191 -8.46 -12.90 4.81
N LEU A 192 -8.37 -12.04 5.83
CA LEU A 192 -7.18 -11.88 6.69
C LEU A 192 -7.16 -12.82 7.91
N SER A 193 -8.29 -13.41 8.30
CA SER A 193 -8.38 -14.41 9.38
C SER A 193 -8.08 -15.84 8.93
N SER A 194 -8.20 -16.12 7.64
CA SER A 194 -7.66 -17.36 7.07
C SER A 194 -6.13 -17.30 7.16
N GLU A 195 -5.45 -18.37 7.61
CA GLU A 195 -3.97 -18.51 7.73
C GLU A 195 -3.16 -18.21 6.44
N LYS A 196 -3.85 -17.83 5.36
CA LYS A 196 -3.30 -17.27 4.13
C LYS A 196 -3.18 -15.76 4.29
N VAL A 197 -1.97 -15.29 4.51
CA VAL A 197 -1.61 -13.86 4.53
C VAL A 197 -1.97 -13.23 3.17
N VAL A 198 -3.18 -12.69 3.03
CA VAL A 198 -3.65 -12.06 1.78
C VAL A 198 -3.10 -10.64 1.71
N LEU A 199 -1.82 -10.52 1.37
CA LEU A 199 -1.23 -9.26 0.92
C LEU A 199 -1.47 -9.10 -0.60
N SER A 200 -2.71 -9.01 -1.04
CA SER A 200 -3.07 -9.09 -2.47
C SER A 200 -2.79 -10.47 -3.11
N LYS A 201 -3.66 -10.88 -4.03
CA LYS A 201 -3.56 -12.19 -4.72
C LYS A 201 -2.21 -12.37 -5.42
N GLU A 202 -1.64 -11.27 -5.88
CA GLU A 202 -0.36 -11.21 -6.56
C GLU A 202 0.79 -11.59 -5.62
N LEU A 203 0.82 -11.06 -4.39
CA LEU A 203 1.92 -11.37 -3.47
C LEU A 203 1.80 -12.79 -2.91
N GLU A 204 0.59 -13.28 -2.64
CA GLU A 204 0.36 -14.69 -2.26
C GLU A 204 0.85 -15.63 -3.38
N ALA A 205 0.60 -15.27 -4.65
CA ALA A 205 1.09 -16.04 -5.79
C ALA A 205 2.62 -16.04 -5.86
N VAL A 206 3.28 -14.89 -5.62
CA VAL A 206 4.75 -14.81 -5.56
C VAL A 206 5.29 -15.63 -4.40
N ASP A 207 4.73 -15.50 -3.19
CA ASP A 207 5.16 -16.27 -2.01
C ASP A 207 5.00 -17.78 -2.22
N THR A 208 3.88 -18.21 -2.83
CA THR A 208 3.66 -19.61 -3.18
C THR A 208 4.69 -20.12 -4.19
N CYS A 209 4.98 -19.33 -5.22
CA CYS A 209 5.98 -19.71 -6.24
C CYS A 209 7.41 -19.70 -5.64
N ALA A 210 7.72 -18.73 -4.79
CA ALA A 210 8.98 -18.64 -4.07
C ALA A 210 9.19 -19.86 -3.16
N LYS A 211 8.19 -20.23 -2.36
CA LYS A 211 8.23 -21.44 -1.51
C LYS A 211 8.45 -22.71 -2.33
N LYS A 212 7.74 -22.87 -3.45
CA LYS A 212 7.93 -24.01 -4.36
C LYS A 212 9.37 -24.05 -4.88
N LEU A 213 9.86 -22.94 -5.43
CA LEU A 213 11.22 -22.86 -5.99
C LEU A 213 12.30 -23.07 -4.91
N TYR A 214 12.06 -22.59 -3.69
CA TYR A 214 12.93 -22.82 -2.54
C TYR A 214 13.06 -24.31 -2.20
N VAL A 215 11.94 -25.04 -2.17
CA VAL A 215 11.94 -26.50 -1.95
C VAL A 215 12.66 -27.23 -3.10
N LEU A 216 12.38 -26.85 -4.35
CA LEU A 216 13.06 -27.41 -5.53
C LEU A 216 14.58 -27.21 -5.45
N SER A 217 15.02 -26.01 -5.08
CA SER A 217 16.44 -25.67 -4.95
C SER A 217 17.14 -26.39 -3.81
N SER A 218 16.40 -26.89 -2.82
CA SER A 218 16.96 -27.61 -1.69
C SER A 218 17.29 -29.07 -2.00
N GLY A 219 16.54 -29.70 -2.91
CA GLY A 219 16.87 -31.06 -3.39
C GLY A 219 18.17 -31.15 -4.20
N VAL A 220 18.76 -30.00 -4.58
CA VAL A 220 20.07 -29.94 -5.25
C VAL A 220 21.21 -30.25 -4.30
N ASP A 221 21.06 -29.96 -2.99
CA ASP A 221 22.08 -30.30 -1.98
C ASP A 221 22.20 -31.82 -1.86
N ASP A 222 21.07 -32.53 -1.79
CA ASP A 222 21.02 -33.99 -1.73
C ASP A 222 21.68 -34.64 -2.96
N LEU A 223 21.48 -34.04 -4.14
CA LEU A 223 22.04 -34.54 -5.39
C LEU A 223 23.56 -34.29 -5.51
N GLU A 224 24.05 -33.16 -4.99
CA GLU A 224 25.49 -32.86 -4.96
C GLU A 224 26.24 -33.79 -4.01
N ASP A 225 25.67 -34.10 -2.84
CA ASP A 225 26.27 -35.04 -1.88
C ASP A 225 26.36 -36.46 -2.45
N ILE A 226 25.32 -36.90 -3.19
CA ILE A 226 25.31 -38.18 -3.90
C ILE A 226 26.39 -38.24 -5.01
N VAL A 227 26.63 -37.13 -5.72
CA VAL A 227 27.66 -37.07 -6.77
C VAL A 227 29.06 -37.09 -6.15
N ARG A 228 29.29 -36.34 -5.07
CA ARG A 228 30.59 -36.33 -4.36
C ARG A 228 30.99 -37.71 -3.83
N HIS A 229 30.05 -38.45 -3.25
CA HIS A 229 30.32 -39.80 -2.74
C HIS A 229 30.55 -40.84 -3.85
N ARG A 230 30.14 -40.58 -5.09
CA ARG A 230 30.42 -41.46 -6.25
C ARG A 230 31.76 -41.18 -6.90
N ASP A 231 32.17 -39.92 -6.96
CA ASP A 231 33.45 -39.52 -7.57
C ASP A 231 34.68 -39.94 -6.74
N ASP A 232 34.53 -40.10 -5.42
CA ASP A 232 35.60 -40.60 -4.54
C ASP A 232 35.96 -42.09 -4.79
N ASP A 233 35.11 -42.84 -5.52
CA ASP A 233 35.25 -44.29 -5.74
C ASP A 233 35.72 -44.65 -7.17
N VAL A 234 35.89 -43.67 -8.07
CA VAL A 234 36.18 -43.92 -9.50
C VAL A 234 37.41 -43.15 -10.00
N ASN A 235 38.47 -43.87 -10.37
CA ASN A 235 39.62 -43.33 -11.09
C ASN A 235 39.21 -42.86 -12.51
N HIS A 236 39.20 -41.53 -12.69
CA HIS A 236 39.19 -40.74 -13.93
C HIS A 236 38.52 -41.32 -15.20
N GLU A 237 37.32 -40.83 -15.50
CA GLU A 237 37.03 -40.13 -16.77
C GLU A 237 35.67 -39.38 -16.69
N GLU A 238 35.71 -38.06 -16.82
CA GLU A 238 34.62 -37.06 -16.70
C GLU A 238 33.93 -36.92 -15.32
N ALA A 239 34.29 -35.86 -14.59
CA ALA A 239 33.50 -35.40 -13.44
C ALA A 239 32.03 -35.21 -13.84
N MET A 240 31.12 -35.92 -13.19
CA MET A 240 29.69 -35.86 -13.46
C MET A 240 29.15 -34.50 -13.02
N THR A 241 28.91 -33.59 -13.97
CA THR A 241 28.37 -32.26 -13.65
C THR A 241 26.90 -32.37 -13.28
N LEU A 242 26.43 -31.58 -12.30
CA LEU A 242 25.02 -31.49 -11.90
C LEU A 242 24.07 -31.33 -13.11
N GLU A 243 24.54 -30.63 -14.14
CA GLU A 243 23.87 -30.45 -15.41
C GLU A 243 23.59 -31.78 -16.14
N LYS A 244 24.54 -32.73 -16.15
CA LYS A 244 24.37 -34.05 -16.77
C LYS A 244 23.52 -35.00 -15.91
N THR A 245 23.47 -34.78 -14.58
CA THR A 245 22.77 -35.66 -13.64
C THR A 245 21.27 -35.38 -13.52
N ILE A 246 20.86 -34.12 -13.68
CA ILE A 246 19.45 -33.73 -13.59
C ILE A 246 18.66 -34.24 -14.80
N SER A 247 17.54 -34.89 -14.53
CA SER A 247 16.66 -35.42 -15.58
C SER A 247 15.97 -34.30 -16.36
N GLN A 248 15.58 -34.58 -17.61
CA GLN A 248 14.83 -33.62 -18.43
C GLN A 248 13.51 -33.21 -17.76
N GLU A 249 12.81 -34.14 -17.12
CA GLU A 249 11.57 -33.87 -16.37
C GLU A 249 11.79 -32.89 -15.20
N GLU A 250 12.92 -33.02 -14.48
CA GLU A 250 13.29 -32.08 -13.42
C GLU A 250 13.65 -30.70 -13.95
N ARG A 251 14.32 -30.61 -15.11
CA ARG A 251 14.58 -29.32 -15.77
C ARG A 251 13.30 -28.62 -16.18
N GLU A 252 12.35 -29.35 -16.73
CA GLU A 252 11.05 -28.80 -17.13
C GLU A 252 10.25 -28.34 -15.92
N ARG A 253 10.25 -29.11 -14.83
CA ARG A 253 9.64 -28.73 -13.55
C ARG A 253 10.29 -27.48 -12.96
N TRP A 254 11.62 -27.38 -13.03
CA TRP A 254 12.37 -26.21 -12.58
C TRP A 254 12.01 -24.98 -13.41
N GLN A 255 12.11 -25.08 -14.74
CA GLN A 255 11.83 -23.98 -15.65
C GLN A 255 10.39 -23.49 -15.51
N LYS A 256 9.44 -24.41 -15.34
CA LYS A 256 8.04 -24.08 -15.04
C LYS A 256 7.93 -23.27 -13.74
N SER A 257 8.60 -23.69 -12.66
CA SER A 257 8.58 -22.97 -11.39
C SER A 257 9.20 -21.57 -11.49
N VAL A 258 10.26 -21.41 -12.29
CA VAL A 258 10.90 -20.11 -12.56
C VAL A 258 9.96 -19.21 -13.38
N SER A 259 9.31 -19.76 -14.40
CA SER A 259 8.33 -19.04 -15.22
C SER A 259 7.11 -18.59 -14.39
N ASP A 260 6.56 -19.49 -13.56
CA ASP A 260 5.44 -19.18 -12.67
C ASP A 260 5.82 -18.04 -11.69
N LEU A 261 7.03 -18.09 -11.12
CA LEU A 261 7.54 -17.01 -10.26
C LEU A 261 7.72 -15.70 -11.03
N ALA A 262 8.24 -15.75 -12.26
CA ALA A 262 8.43 -14.56 -13.09
C ALA A 262 7.10 -13.89 -13.43
N ASP A 263 6.09 -14.66 -13.84
CA ASP A 263 4.75 -14.15 -14.16
C ASP A 263 4.08 -13.54 -12.94
N SER A 264 4.16 -14.20 -11.78
CA SER A 264 3.63 -13.67 -10.52
C SER A 264 4.38 -12.41 -10.07
N ALA A 265 5.71 -12.39 -10.15
CA ALA A 265 6.52 -11.24 -9.75
C ALA A 265 6.24 -10.03 -10.64
N LYS A 266 6.03 -10.25 -11.94
CA LYS A 266 5.63 -9.20 -12.88
C LYS A 266 4.27 -8.59 -12.53
N LYS A 267 3.26 -9.43 -12.29
CA LYS A 267 1.92 -8.94 -11.89
C LYS A 267 1.96 -8.14 -10.60
N LEU A 268 2.77 -8.57 -9.64
CA LEU A 268 3.01 -7.82 -8.41
C LEU A 268 3.68 -6.47 -8.68
N ALA A 269 4.69 -6.42 -9.56
CA ALA A 269 5.38 -5.19 -9.97
C ALA A 269 4.40 -4.20 -10.58
N ASP A 270 3.64 -4.64 -11.58
CA ASP A 270 2.63 -3.83 -12.24
C ASP A 270 1.61 -3.31 -11.20
N GLY A 271 1.16 -4.17 -10.28
CA GLY A 271 0.24 -3.79 -9.20
C GLY A 271 0.80 -2.73 -8.24
N ILE A 272 2.06 -2.86 -7.82
CA ILE A 272 2.76 -1.90 -6.95
C ILE A 272 2.93 -0.57 -7.68
N ASP A 273 3.31 -0.59 -8.96
CA ASP A 273 3.49 0.63 -9.76
C ASP A 273 2.18 1.42 -9.87
N LEU A 274 1.08 0.75 -10.19
CA LEU A 274 -0.24 1.40 -10.28
C LEU A 274 -0.67 1.99 -8.93
N ILE A 275 -0.48 1.28 -7.82
CA ILE A 275 -0.85 1.80 -6.49
C ILE A 275 0.08 2.94 -6.08
N SER A 276 1.37 2.87 -6.41
CA SER A 276 2.36 3.91 -6.11
C SER A 276 2.07 5.21 -6.85
N GLU A 277 1.63 5.12 -8.11
CA GLU A 277 1.18 6.27 -8.88
C GLU A 277 -0.03 6.94 -8.22
N GLN A 278 -1.08 6.16 -7.91
CA GLN A 278 -2.28 6.68 -7.27
C GLN A 278 -2.01 7.27 -5.88
N SER A 279 -1.16 6.62 -5.07
CA SER A 279 -0.77 7.13 -3.75
C SER A 279 0.00 8.45 -3.86
N ARG A 280 0.85 8.61 -4.87
CA ARG A 280 1.59 9.84 -5.11
C ARG A 280 0.68 10.97 -5.58
N ASP A 281 -0.30 10.68 -6.43
CA ASP A 281 -1.24 11.70 -6.88
C ASP A 281 -2.19 12.12 -5.77
N PHE A 282 -2.65 11.17 -4.96
CA PHE A 282 -3.40 11.49 -3.74
C PHE A 282 -2.60 12.37 -2.77
N PHE A 283 -1.32 12.05 -2.52
CA PHE A 283 -0.44 12.90 -1.72
C PHE A 283 -0.38 14.34 -2.24
N LYS A 284 -0.22 14.53 -3.55
CA LYS A 284 -0.21 15.86 -4.17
C LYS A 284 -1.54 16.59 -3.99
N ILE A 285 -2.67 15.89 -4.11
CA ILE A 285 -4.01 16.48 -3.92
C ILE A 285 -4.15 17.00 -2.48
N VAL A 286 -3.80 16.19 -1.48
CA VAL A 286 -3.85 16.58 -0.06
C VAL A 286 -2.93 17.77 0.21
N LEU A 287 -1.68 17.71 -0.26
CA LEU A 287 -0.71 18.79 -0.09
C LEU A 287 -1.17 20.09 -0.76
N THR A 288 -1.64 20.02 -2.01
CA THR A 288 -2.11 21.19 -2.75
C THR A 288 -3.37 21.79 -2.12
N GLY A 289 -4.29 20.95 -1.63
CA GLY A 289 -5.48 21.39 -0.91
C GLY A 289 -5.11 22.18 0.35
N ARG A 290 -4.16 21.64 1.13
CA ARG A 290 -3.60 22.30 2.30
C ARG A 290 -2.97 23.66 1.96
N ASP A 291 -2.08 23.69 0.97
CA ASP A 291 -1.37 24.91 0.57
C ASP A 291 -2.33 25.97 0.02
N THR A 292 -3.36 25.55 -0.73
CA THR A 292 -4.39 26.45 -1.24
C THR A 292 -5.14 27.14 -0.08
N LEU A 293 -5.52 26.39 0.96
CA LEU A 293 -6.19 26.97 2.12
C LEU A 293 -5.25 27.91 2.89
N LEU A 294 -3.98 27.56 3.06
CA LEU A 294 -2.97 28.43 3.68
C LEU A 294 -2.79 29.75 2.94
N CYS A 295 -2.74 29.72 1.60
CA CYS A 295 -2.65 30.93 0.78
C CYS A 295 -3.89 31.81 0.99
N LYS A 296 -5.10 31.24 0.92
CA LYS A 296 -6.35 31.98 1.14
C LYS A 296 -6.43 32.61 2.55
N LEU A 297 -5.94 31.91 3.58
CA LEU A 297 -5.86 32.44 4.96
C LEU A 297 -4.92 33.64 5.08
N ARG A 298 -3.75 33.57 4.41
CA ARG A 298 -2.78 34.67 4.41
C ARG A 298 -3.34 35.90 3.71
N GLU A 299 -3.99 35.72 2.56
CA GLU A 299 -4.65 36.80 1.83
C GLU A 299 -5.75 37.46 2.67
N SER A 300 -6.57 36.68 3.38
CA SER A 300 -7.61 37.25 4.25
C SER A 300 -7.02 38.07 5.40
N ASN A 301 -5.95 37.60 6.04
CA ASN A 301 -5.31 38.34 7.15
C ASN A 301 -4.75 39.69 6.69
N VAL A 302 -4.08 39.72 5.53
CA VAL A 302 -3.56 40.97 4.93
C VAL A 302 -4.70 41.96 4.64
N THR A 303 -5.79 41.49 4.04
CA THR A 303 -6.94 42.37 3.74
C THR A 303 -7.63 42.91 5.00
N GLN A 304 -7.57 42.18 6.12
CA GLN A 304 -8.15 42.62 7.39
C GLN A 304 -7.27 43.68 8.07
N GLU A 305 -5.94 43.52 8.06
CA GLU A 305 -5.00 44.53 8.57
C GLU A 305 -5.07 45.86 7.80
N ASP A 306 -5.22 45.80 6.47
CA ASP A 306 -5.39 46.97 5.62
C ASP A 306 -6.70 47.72 5.90
N ARG A 307 -7.80 47.00 6.18
CA ARG A 307 -9.07 47.61 6.57
C ARG A 307 -8.97 48.30 7.93
N VAL A 308 -8.31 47.69 8.90
CA VAL A 308 -8.09 48.27 10.25
C VAL A 308 -7.19 49.51 10.19
N HIS A 309 -6.19 49.51 9.30
CA HIS A 309 -5.33 50.69 9.09
C HIS A 309 -6.08 51.83 8.39
N LYS A 310 -6.98 51.54 7.45
CA LYS A 310 -7.82 52.56 6.80
C LYS A 310 -8.91 53.12 7.72
N SER A 311 -9.46 52.35 8.66
CA SER A 311 -10.47 52.83 9.61
C SER A 311 -9.91 53.65 10.78
N ARG A 312 -8.58 53.68 10.96
CA ARG A 312 -7.89 54.44 12.00
C ARG A 312 -7.32 55.78 11.51
N LYS A 313 -7.50 56.11 10.23
CA LYS A 313 -7.20 57.42 9.63
C LYS A 313 -8.49 58.17 9.36
#